data_AF-A0A9Q0V265-F1
#
_entry.id   AF-A0A9Q0V265-F1
#
_cell.length_a   1.000
_cell.length_b   1.000
_cell.length_c   1.000
_cell.angle_alpha   90.00
_cell.angle_beta   90.00
_cell.angle_gamma   90.00
#
_symmetry.space_group_name_H-M   'P 1'
#
loop_
_entity.id
_entity.type
_entity.pdbx_description
1 polymer ?
#
loop_
_entity_poly.entity_id
_entity_poly.type
_entity_poly.pdbx_seq_one_letter_code
_entity_poly.pdbx_strand_id
1 'polypeptide(L)'
;MQVKALLKEKKLEMLVDPDLQNNYVDSEVEQLIQVALLCTQSSPMERPKMSEVVRMLEGDGLAERWEEWQKVEVVRDDNDLAPSRNSEWLLDSTENLHAVELSGPR
;
A
#
# COMPACT_ATOMS: atom_id res chain seq x y z
N MET A 1 -5.48 -10.33 2.77
CA MET A 1 -4.60 -10.17 1.57
C MET A 1 -3.61 -11.32 1.52
N GLN A 2 -3.58 -12.12 0.45
CA GLN A 2 -2.72 -13.30 0.33
C GLN A 2 -1.21 -12.97 0.37
N VAL A 3 -0.80 -11.81 -0.15
CA VAL A 3 0.60 -11.34 -0.15
C VAL A 3 1.18 -11.25 1.26
N LYS A 4 0.41 -10.74 2.23
CA LYS A 4 0.89 -10.59 3.62
C LYS A 4 1.16 -11.93 4.29
N ALA A 5 0.33 -12.94 4.01
CA ALA A 5 0.52 -14.29 4.51
C ALA A 5 1.80 -14.91 3.90
N LEU A 6 1.97 -14.81 2.57
CA LEU A 6 3.16 -15.31 1.89
C LEU A 6 4.46 -14.64 2.38
N LEU A 7 4.43 -13.33 2.63
CA LEU A 7 5.57 -12.61 3.19
C LEU A 7 5.92 -13.09 4.61
N LYS A 8 4.91 -13.29 5.48
CA LYS A 8 5.10 -13.83 6.84
C LYS A 8 5.65 -15.26 6.81
N GLU A 9 5.22 -16.07 5.86
CA GLU A 9 5.68 -17.45 5.65
C GLU A 9 7.03 -17.53 4.90
N LYS A 10 7.63 -16.39 4.52
CA LYS A 10 8.87 -16.30 3.73
C LYS A 10 8.82 -17.04 2.38
N LYS A 11 7.65 -17.13 1.76
CA LYS A 11 7.43 -17.73 0.43
C LYS A 11 7.58 -16.68 -0.68
N LEU A 12 8.75 -16.08 -0.78
CA LEU A 12 9.03 -14.99 -1.73
C LEU A 12 8.96 -15.46 -3.20
N GLU A 13 9.31 -16.71 -3.46
CA GLU A 13 9.26 -17.35 -4.79
C GLU A 13 7.84 -17.40 -5.38
N MET A 14 6.81 -17.27 -4.54
CA MET A 14 5.41 -17.17 -5.00
C MET A 14 4.98 -15.75 -5.36
N LEU A 15 5.81 -14.75 -5.03
CA LEU A 15 5.54 -13.33 -5.22
C LEU A 15 6.43 -12.69 -6.29
N VAL A 16 7.64 -13.22 -6.47
CA VAL A 16 8.62 -12.69 -7.42
C VAL A 16 8.31 -13.16 -8.85
N ASP A 17 8.62 -12.30 -9.81
CA ASP A 17 8.52 -12.61 -11.24
C ASP A 17 9.39 -13.84 -11.60
N PRO A 18 8.79 -14.92 -12.15
CA PRO A 18 9.54 -16.11 -12.58
C PRO A 18 10.64 -15.81 -13.62
N ASP A 19 10.48 -14.75 -14.42
CA ASP A 19 11.46 -14.38 -15.45
C ASP A 19 12.77 -13.83 -14.85
N LEU A 20 12.78 -13.45 -13.56
CA LEU A 20 14.00 -13.11 -12.84
C LEU A 20 14.88 -14.33 -12.55
N GLN A 21 14.38 -15.56 -12.69
CA GLN A 21 15.17 -16.80 -12.59
C GLN A 21 16.05 -16.89 -11.33
N ASN A 22 15.51 -16.49 -10.18
CA ASN A 22 16.22 -16.40 -8.88
C ASN A 22 17.44 -15.46 -8.89
N ASN A 23 17.54 -14.55 -9.86
CA ASN A 23 18.56 -13.52 -9.95
C ASN A 23 18.13 -12.26 -9.18
N TYR A 24 17.93 -12.41 -7.87
CA TYR A 24 17.57 -11.33 -6.96
C TYR A 24 18.06 -11.65 -5.54
N VAL A 25 18.12 -10.61 -4.70
CA VAL A 25 18.44 -10.77 -3.28
C VAL A 25 17.13 -10.79 -2.49
N ASP A 26 16.90 -11.86 -1.72
CA ASP A 26 15.66 -12.05 -0.93
C ASP A 26 15.33 -10.83 -0.05
N SER A 27 16.35 -10.22 0.58
CA SER A 27 16.15 -9.04 1.43
C SER A 27 15.70 -7.80 0.66
N GLU A 28 16.19 -7.60 -0.57
CA GLU A 28 15.78 -6.47 -1.41
C GLU A 28 14.33 -6.62 -1.87
N VAL A 29 13.97 -7.85 -2.27
CA VAL A 29 12.58 -8.20 -2.61
C VAL A 29 11.66 -7.99 -1.42
N GLU A 30 12.05 -8.48 -0.24
CA GLU A 30 11.27 -8.31 0.98
C GLU A 30 11.05 -6.82 1.30
N GLN A 31 12.11 -6.00 1.28
CA GLN A 31 12.01 -4.55 1.48
C GLN A 31 11.08 -3.89 0.45
N LEU A 32 11.19 -4.27 -0.82
CA LEU A 32 10.34 -3.73 -1.87
C LEU A 32 8.86 -4.09 -1.67
N ILE A 33 8.58 -5.33 -1.27
CA ILE A 33 7.22 -5.77 -0.95
C ILE A 33 6.67 -4.99 0.27
N GLN A 34 7.49 -4.74 1.29
CA GLN A 34 7.10 -3.93 2.45
C GLN A 34 6.71 -2.52 2.04
N VAL A 35 7.54 -1.87 1.21
CA VAL A 35 7.23 -0.54 0.65
C VAL A 35 5.93 -0.57 -0.16
N ALA A 36 5.74 -1.58 -1.02
CA ALA A 36 4.53 -1.73 -1.83
C ALA A 36 3.27 -1.89 -0.94
N LEU A 37 3.36 -2.67 0.14
CA LEU A 37 2.26 -2.87 1.09
C LEU A 37 1.92 -1.59 1.86
N LEU A 38 2.92 -0.77 2.22
CA LEU A 38 2.69 0.55 2.82
C LEU A 38 2.02 1.51 1.81
N CYS A 39 2.44 1.51 0.54
CA CYS A 39 1.89 2.38 -0.49
C CYS A 39 0.44 2.01 -0.90
N THR A 40 0.05 0.75 -0.73
CA THR A 40 -1.25 0.22 -1.19
C THR A 40 -2.28 0.07 -0.06
N GLN A 41 -2.06 0.72 1.08
CA GLN A 41 -3.02 0.71 2.19
C GLN A 41 -4.39 1.26 1.76
N SER A 42 -5.47 0.64 2.28
CA SER A 42 -6.85 1.01 1.93
C SER A 42 -7.17 2.47 2.28
N SER A 43 -6.70 2.94 3.43
CA SER A 43 -6.82 4.35 3.82
C SER A 43 -5.74 5.19 3.14
N PRO A 44 -6.10 6.23 2.36
CA PRO A 44 -5.13 7.13 1.74
C PRO A 44 -4.24 7.87 2.74
N MET A 45 -4.74 8.11 3.97
CA MET A 45 -4.01 8.85 5.00
C MET A 45 -2.85 8.07 5.62
N GLU A 46 -2.86 6.75 5.48
CA GLU A 46 -1.80 5.88 6.00
C GLU A 46 -0.64 5.72 5.01
N ARG A 47 -0.93 5.93 3.71
CA ARG A 47 0.04 5.75 2.65
C ARG A 47 1.18 6.76 2.82
N PRO A 48 2.44 6.33 2.71
CA PRO A 48 3.59 7.23 2.79
C PRO A 48 3.56 8.26 1.64
N LYS A 49 4.09 9.44 1.90
CA LYS A 49 4.39 10.42 0.84
C LYS A 49 5.49 9.88 -0.06
N MET A 50 5.49 10.26 -1.34
CA MET A 50 6.54 9.83 -2.27
C MET A 50 7.96 10.19 -1.80
N SER A 51 8.15 11.30 -1.08
CA SER A 51 9.44 11.65 -0.47
C SER A 51 9.89 10.64 0.60
N GLU A 52 8.95 10.08 1.36
CA GLU A 52 9.24 9.04 2.36
C GLU A 52 9.53 7.71 1.67
N VAL A 53 8.81 7.40 0.58
CA VAL A 53 9.09 6.22 -0.25
C VAL A 53 10.51 6.24 -0.80
N VAL A 54 10.96 7.38 -1.33
CA VAL A 54 12.35 7.53 -1.82
C VAL A 54 13.35 7.28 -0.68
N ARG A 55 13.14 7.88 0.50
CA ARG A 55 14.02 7.64 1.67
C ARG A 55 14.08 6.17 2.08
N MET A 56 12.93 5.49 2.10
CA MET A 56 12.87 4.05 2.39
C MET A 56 13.66 3.22 1.38
N LEU A 57 13.58 3.57 0.09
CA LEU A 57 14.35 2.89 -0.97
C LEU A 57 15.85 3.22 -0.93
N GLU A 58 16.22 4.38 -0.39
CA GLU A 58 17.62 4.75 -0.12
C GLU A 58 18.18 4.08 1.16
N GLY A 59 17.35 3.32 1.89
CA GLY A 59 17.74 2.54 3.06
C GLY A 59 17.43 3.19 4.41
N ASP A 60 16.61 4.25 4.44
CA ASP A 60 16.30 5.02 5.65
C ASP A 60 14.82 4.90 6.05
N GLY A 61 14.55 4.53 7.31
CA GLY A 61 13.22 4.63 7.92
C GLY A 61 12.21 3.50 7.62
N LEU A 62 12.57 2.52 6.78
CA LEU A 62 11.64 1.43 6.42
C LEU A 62 11.36 0.49 7.60
N ALA A 63 12.40 0.12 8.36
CA ALA A 63 12.26 -0.86 9.44
C ALA A 63 11.35 -0.34 10.56
N GLU A 64 11.54 0.91 10.97
CA GLU A 64 10.74 1.56 12.01
C GLU A 64 9.27 1.67 11.57
N ARG A 65 9.04 2.18 10.35
CA ARG A 65 7.69 2.35 9.80
C ARG A 65 6.97 1.00 9.62
N TRP A 66 7.70 -0.03 9.21
CA TRP A 66 7.15 -1.37 9.06
C TRP A 66 6.72 -1.97 10.40
N GLU A 67 7.49 -1.74 11.47
CA GLU A 67 7.14 -2.21 12.81
C GLU A 67 5.87 -1.53 13.34
N GLU A 68 5.73 -0.21 13.12
CA GLU A 68 4.52 0.55 13.45
C GLU A 68 3.30 -0.01 12.71
N TRP A 69 3.45 -0.28 11.42
CA TRP A 69 2.38 -0.83 10.59
C TRP A 69 1.90 -2.20 11.09
N GLN A 70 2.83 -3.10 11.47
CA GLN A 70 2.45 -4.41 12.00
C GLN A 70 1.65 -4.30 13.31
N LYS A 71 2.01 -3.36 14.19
CA LYS A 71 1.27 -3.11 15.44
C LYS A 71 -0.16 -2.65 15.15
N VAL A 72 -0.34 -1.75 14.18
CA VAL A 72 -1.66 -1.21 13.80
C VAL A 72 -2.51 -2.28 13.10
N GLU A 73 -1.92 -3.17 12.33
CA GLU A 73 -2.67 -4.25 11.64
C GLU A 73 -3.21 -5.31 12.61
N VAL A 74 -2.42 -5.74 13.60
CA VAL A 74 -2.88 -6.69 14.62
C VAL A 74 -4.10 -6.16 15.38
N VAL A 75 -4.19 -4.83 15.57
CA VAL A 75 -5.34 -4.18 16.21
C VAL A 75 -6.58 -4.13 15.30
N ARG A 76 -6.41 -4.08 13.97
CA ARG A 76 -7.52 -4.02 13.01
C ARG A 76 -8.19 -5.38 12.81
N ASP A 77 -7.42 -6.46 12.83
CA ASP A 77 -7.92 -7.85 12.66
C ASP A 77 -8.89 -8.27 13.80
N ASP A 78 -8.72 -7.72 15.02
CA ASP A 78 -9.59 -7.98 16.18
C ASP A 78 -10.97 -7.27 16.07
N ASN A 79 -11.07 -6.20 15.28
CA ASN A 79 -12.26 -5.35 15.19
C ASN A 79 -13.24 -5.77 14.06
N ASP A 80 -12.89 -6.75 13.22
CA ASP A 80 -13.70 -7.16 12.06
C ASP A 80 -14.90 -8.09 12.41
N LEU A 81 -15.22 -8.28 13.70
CA LEU A 81 -16.44 -9.01 14.14
C LEU A 81 -17.66 -8.13 14.46
N ALA A 82 -17.62 -6.81 14.23
CA ALA A 82 -18.77 -5.93 14.43
C ALA A 82 -19.37 -5.43 13.10
N PRO A 83 -20.61 -5.77 12.74
CA PRO A 83 -21.25 -5.19 11.57
C PRO A 83 -21.78 -3.79 11.94
N SER A 84 -20.95 -2.76 11.76
CA SER A 84 -21.43 -1.38 11.79
C SER A 84 -21.47 -0.79 10.39
N ARG A 85 -22.71 -0.56 9.96
CA ARG A 85 -23.14 0.37 8.91
C ARG A 85 -22.45 1.74 9.04
N ASN A 86 -22.55 2.47 7.92
CA ASN A 86 -22.39 3.92 7.69
C ASN A 86 -21.07 4.25 6.98
N SER A 87 -21.04 4.39 5.65
CA SER A 87 -21.50 5.54 4.83
C SER A 87 -20.66 6.81 5.04
N GLU A 88 -19.43 6.84 4.50
CA GLU A 88 -18.58 8.04 4.46
C GLU A 88 -18.00 8.34 3.07
N TRP A 89 -18.35 7.56 2.04
CA TRP A 89 -17.79 7.70 0.68
C TRP A 89 -18.79 8.19 -0.39
N LEU A 90 -19.98 8.66 -0.01
CA LEU A 90 -21.06 8.94 -0.97
C LEU A 90 -21.67 10.34 -0.95
N LEU A 91 -21.15 11.28 -0.16
CA LEU A 91 -21.75 12.61 -0.06
C LEU A 91 -20.70 13.73 -0.05
N ASP A 92 -19.89 13.82 -1.10
CA ASP A 92 -19.47 15.14 -1.56
C ASP A 92 -19.23 15.14 -3.09
N SER A 93 -20.23 15.66 -3.80
CA SER A 93 -20.11 16.36 -5.08
C SER A 93 -19.79 15.57 -6.37
N THR A 94 -20.83 14.96 -6.96
CA THR A 94 -20.91 14.69 -8.42
C THR A 94 -21.99 15.51 -9.14
N GLU A 95 -22.61 16.49 -8.48
CA GLU A 95 -23.79 17.18 -9.07
C GLU A 95 -23.51 18.58 -9.65
N ASN A 96 -22.25 19.02 -9.83
CA ASN A 96 -22.00 20.34 -10.45
C ASN A 96 -20.66 20.51 -11.20
N LEU A 97 -20.24 19.51 -11.99
CA LEU A 97 -19.14 19.70 -12.95
C LEU A 97 -19.72 20.21 -14.28
N HIS A 98 -19.78 21.53 -14.47
CA HIS A 98 -19.95 22.08 -15.81
C HIS A 98 -18.64 21.87 -16.58
N ALA A 99 -18.71 21.24 -17.75
CA ALA A 99 -17.55 21.03 -18.60
C ALA A 99 -16.89 22.38 -18.95
N VAL A 100 -15.57 22.47 -18.79
CA VAL A 100 -14.78 23.61 -19.29
C VAL A 100 -14.49 23.36 -20.76
N GLU A 101 -15.04 24.20 -21.64
CA GLU A 101 -14.73 24.15 -23.07
C GLU A 101 -13.31 24.69 -23.28
N LEU A 102 -12.37 23.79 -23.60
CA LEU A 102 -11.05 24.19 -24.07
C LEU A 102 -11.20 24.62 -25.54
N SER A 103 -10.92 25.89 -25.84
CA SER A 103 -10.93 26.39 -27.22
C SER A 103 -9.99 25.54 -28.08
N GLY A 104 -10.51 25.02 -29.19
CA GLY A 104 -9.82 24.10 -30.08
C GLY A 104 -8.51 24.63 -30.71
N PRO A 105 -7.80 23.78 -31.45
CA PRO A 105 -6.47 24.09 -31.98
C PRO A 105 -6.52 25.27 -32.93
N ARG A 106 -5.61 26.23 -32.71
CA ARG A 106 -5.33 27.35 -33.61
C ARG A 106 -4.42 26.91 -34.75
#